data_AF-A0A915Z1L4-F1
#
_entry.id   AF-A0A915Z1L4-F1
#
_cell.length_a   1.000
_cell.length_b   1.000
_cell.length_c   1.000
_cell.angle_alpha   90.00
_cell.angle_beta   90.00
_cell.angle_gamma   90.00
#
_symmetry.space_group_name_H-M   'P 1'
#
loop_
_entity.id
_entity.type
_entity.pdbx_description
1 polymer ?
#
loop_
_entity_poly.entity_id
_entity_poly.type
_entity_poly.pdbx_seq_one_letter_code
_entity_poly.pdbx_strand_id
1 'polypeptide(L)'
;MITYRDRLRDVLLEVVPVQWNKKFGADGINSPSKLVDIFIATLVYSYPSELDNVESEKVKVDDNDPASVIKHVKRLIRTLRPDCELTNLLLELWDLAPKTIPNDPPFKTYNSIQRRMMRNIDPMSIKSWSSNRVVLLGDAAYAMSPILGLGANNAIQDADKLSQALLRYTDDNTSFIEEYEKEKRTSADHS
;
A
#
# COMPACT_ATOMS: atom_id res chain seq x y z
N MET A 1 25.17 0.22 16.65
CA MET A 1 23.95 0.11 15.82
C MET A 1 23.32 -1.28 16.04
N ILE A 2 22.77 -1.48 17.24
CA ILE A 2 22.10 -2.73 17.70
C ILE A 2 20.76 -2.37 18.39
N THR A 3 20.49 -1.09 18.63
CA THR A 3 19.55 -0.62 19.66
C THR A 3 18.07 -0.58 19.27
N TYR A 4 17.69 -0.77 17.99
CA TYR A 4 16.29 -0.62 17.55
C TYR A 4 15.66 -1.86 16.90
N ARG A 5 16.45 -2.89 16.56
CA ARG A 5 15.91 -4.22 16.20
C ARG A 5 15.04 -4.75 17.33
N ASP A 6 15.51 -4.56 18.57
CA ASP A 6 14.86 -5.14 19.73
C ASP A 6 13.58 -4.37 20.10
N ARG A 7 13.54 -3.03 20.01
CA ARG A 7 12.31 -2.26 20.34
C ARG A 7 11.13 -2.50 19.40
N LEU A 8 11.36 -2.57 18.09
CA LEU A 8 10.28 -2.86 17.12
C LEU A 8 9.81 -4.31 17.22
N ARG A 9 10.74 -5.24 17.49
CA ARG A 9 10.42 -6.64 17.78
C ARG A 9 9.60 -6.77 19.05
N ASP A 10 10.02 -6.11 20.13
CA ASP A 10 9.34 -6.17 21.43
C ASP A 10 7.93 -5.57 21.31
N VAL A 11 7.77 -4.41 20.65
CA VAL A 11 6.46 -3.77 20.47
C VAL A 11 5.52 -4.58 19.55
N LEU A 12 6.03 -5.14 18.45
CA LEU A 12 5.18 -5.83 17.47
C LEU A 12 4.90 -7.30 17.84
N LEU A 13 5.77 -7.92 18.64
CA LEU A 13 5.78 -9.37 18.84
C LEU A 13 5.82 -9.79 20.32
N GLU A 14 5.59 -8.88 21.28
CA GLU A 14 5.63 -9.14 22.74
C GLU A 14 4.84 -10.39 23.18
N VAL A 15 3.81 -10.75 22.41
CA VAL A 15 2.85 -11.81 22.74
C VAL A 15 2.75 -12.93 21.71
N VAL A 16 3.55 -12.90 20.63
CA VAL A 16 3.41 -13.89 19.54
C VAL A 16 4.60 -14.87 19.55
N PRO A 17 4.40 -16.15 19.90
CA PRO A 17 5.46 -17.16 19.86
C PRO A 17 5.67 -17.61 18.42
N VAL A 18 6.34 -16.80 17.60
CA VAL A 18 6.61 -17.15 16.20
C VAL A 18 7.89 -17.98 16.11
N GLN A 19 7.77 -19.24 15.69
CA GLN A 19 8.91 -20.07 15.28
C GLN A 19 9.11 -19.98 13.76
N TRP A 20 10.13 -19.25 13.32
CA TRP A 20 10.43 -19.08 11.89
C TRP A 20 11.34 -20.21 11.38
N ASN A 21 10.76 -21.18 10.67
CA ASN A 21 11.47 -22.33 10.10
C ASN A 21 12.12 -22.09 8.72
N LYS A 22 12.41 -20.85 8.32
CA LYS A 22 13.10 -20.59 7.03
C LYS A 22 14.38 -19.78 7.21
N LYS A 23 15.50 -20.50 7.20
CA LYS A 23 16.86 -19.98 7.13
C LYS A 23 17.15 -19.55 5.69
N PHE A 24 17.20 -18.25 5.41
CA PHE A 24 17.76 -17.72 4.17
C PHE A 24 19.16 -17.18 4.45
N GLY A 25 20.18 -17.91 4.01
CA GLY A 25 21.55 -17.39 3.95
C GLY A 25 21.67 -16.47 2.74
N ALA A 26 22.29 -15.30 2.90
CA ALA A 26 22.40 -14.31 1.82
C ALA A 26 23.19 -14.83 0.60
N ASP A 27 24.06 -15.84 0.75
CA ASP A 27 25.03 -16.19 -0.29
C ASP A 27 25.11 -17.70 -0.62
N GLY A 28 24.17 -18.53 -0.16
CA GLY A 28 24.15 -19.97 -0.49
C GLY A 28 25.37 -20.80 -0.04
N ILE A 29 26.32 -20.22 0.69
CA ILE A 29 27.54 -20.88 1.19
C ILE A 29 27.59 -20.75 2.72
N ASN A 30 27.90 -21.86 3.39
CA ASN A 30 28.07 -22.01 4.84
C ASN A 30 29.20 -21.12 5.40
N SER A 31 28.96 -19.82 5.50
CA SER A 31 29.65 -18.92 6.41
C SER A 31 28.73 -18.67 7.61
N PRO A 32 29.24 -18.53 8.85
CA PRO A 32 28.43 -18.10 9.99
C PRO A 32 28.07 -16.61 9.83
N SER A 33 27.30 -16.29 8.80
CA SER A 33 26.72 -14.97 8.59
C SER A 33 25.72 -14.74 9.71
N LYS A 34 25.94 -13.67 10.51
CA LYS A 34 24.99 -13.18 11.50
C LYS A 34 23.58 -13.24 10.92
N LEU A 35 22.71 -14.06 11.50
CA LEU A 35 21.28 -14.08 11.20
C LEU A 35 20.72 -12.69 11.58
N VAL A 36 20.55 -11.84 10.57
CA VAL A 36 19.84 -10.58 10.70
C VAL A 36 18.40 -10.86 10.32
N ASP A 37 17.50 -10.87 11.30
CA ASP A 37 16.07 -10.85 10.99
C ASP A 37 15.76 -9.52 10.30
N ILE A 38 15.27 -9.59 9.06
CA ILE A 38 14.87 -8.42 8.29
C ILE A 38 13.36 -8.26 8.45
N PHE A 39 12.94 -7.15 9.05
CA PHE A 39 11.54 -6.76 9.11
C PHE A 39 11.26 -5.74 8.00
N ILE A 40 10.22 -5.99 7.22
CA ILE A 40 9.72 -5.05 6.22
C ILE A 40 8.46 -4.42 6.78
N ALA A 41 8.46 -3.09 6.87
CA ALA A 41 7.31 -2.30 7.26
C ALA A 41 7.03 -1.24 6.21
N THR A 42 5.75 -1.00 5.94
CA THR A 42 5.29 0.08 5.05
C THR A 42 4.63 1.15 5.90
N LEU A 43 5.09 2.40 5.77
CA LEU A 43 4.50 3.56 6.42
C LEU A 43 3.81 4.44 5.37
N VAL A 44 2.54 4.77 5.62
CA VAL A 44 1.74 5.63 4.73
C VAL A 44 1.08 6.72 5.55
N TYR A 45 1.09 7.95 5.03
CA TYR A 45 0.33 9.06 5.58
C TYR A 45 -0.46 9.73 4.44
N SER A 46 -1.79 9.67 4.54
CA SER A 46 -2.71 10.20 3.54
C SER A 46 -3.27 11.54 4.01
N TYR A 47 -3.35 12.50 3.11
CA TYR A 47 -3.89 13.83 3.38
C TYR A 47 -4.47 14.47 2.09
N PRO A 48 -5.37 15.46 2.19
CA PRO A 48 -5.93 16.14 1.03
C PRO A 48 -4.90 16.96 0.25
N SER A 49 -4.90 16.88 -1.08
CA SER A 49 -3.91 17.55 -1.94
C SER A 49 -3.94 19.09 -1.88
N GLU A 50 -5.05 19.66 -1.41
CA GLU A 50 -5.22 21.09 -1.20
C GLU A 50 -4.21 21.63 -0.17
N LEU A 51 -3.76 20.78 0.76
CA LEU A 51 -2.76 21.12 1.77
C LEU A 51 -1.33 21.23 1.21
N ASP A 52 -1.11 20.85 -0.05
CA ASP A 52 0.17 21.08 -0.73
C ASP A 52 0.33 22.56 -1.17
N ASN A 53 -0.77 23.32 -1.28
CA ASN A 53 -0.81 24.66 -1.90
C ASN A 53 -0.96 25.81 -0.90
N VAL A 54 -0.71 25.59 0.40
CA VAL A 54 -0.91 26.64 1.42
C VAL A 54 0.04 27.81 1.18
N GLU A 55 -0.54 28.98 0.82
CA GLU A 55 0.13 30.19 0.30
C GLU A 55 1.24 30.78 1.21
N SER A 56 1.28 30.43 2.49
CA SER A 56 2.20 31.01 3.47
C SER A 56 3.64 30.52 3.37
N GLU A 57 3.94 29.42 2.65
CA GLU A 57 5.29 28.85 2.61
C GLU A 57 5.70 28.41 1.20
N LYS A 58 6.62 29.16 0.58
CA LYS A 58 7.27 28.88 -0.72
C LYS A 58 8.13 27.59 -0.77
N VAL A 59 7.98 26.67 0.18
CA VAL A 59 8.78 25.45 0.24
C VAL A 59 8.11 24.38 -0.62
N LYS A 60 8.50 24.35 -1.90
CA LYS A 60 8.16 23.26 -2.81
C LYS A 60 8.74 21.96 -2.24
N VAL A 61 7.89 20.97 -2.00
CA VAL A 61 8.32 19.63 -1.61
C VAL A 61 8.95 18.97 -2.83
N ASP A 62 10.11 18.36 -2.65
CA ASP A 62 10.82 17.60 -3.70
C ASP A 62 10.58 16.11 -3.48
N ASP A 63 9.79 15.50 -4.36
CA ASP A 63 9.43 14.09 -4.26
C ASP A 63 10.60 13.13 -4.59
N ASN A 64 11.72 13.64 -5.09
CA ASN A 64 12.95 12.87 -5.27
C ASN A 64 13.91 12.97 -4.08
N ASP A 65 13.59 13.79 -3.07
CA ASP A 65 14.34 13.93 -1.83
C ASP A 65 13.51 13.40 -0.64
N PRO A 66 13.77 12.17 -0.15
CA PRO A 66 13.05 11.60 0.98
C PRO A 66 13.05 12.50 2.22
N ALA A 67 14.12 13.28 2.46
CA ALA A 67 14.18 14.19 3.59
C ALA A 67 13.18 15.35 3.46
N SER A 68 13.01 15.88 2.24
CA SER A 68 12.01 16.90 1.91
C SER A 68 10.58 16.39 2.21
N VAL A 69 10.28 15.17 1.77
CA VAL A 69 8.96 14.55 2.00
C VAL A 69 8.71 14.27 3.49
N ILE A 70 9.69 13.69 4.22
CA ILE A 70 9.58 13.45 5.66
C ILE A 70 9.32 14.75 6.41
N LYS A 71 10.05 15.83 6.08
CA LYS A 71 9.85 17.14 6.70
C LYS A 71 8.43 17.65 6.48
N HIS A 72 7.91 17.50 5.27
CA HIS A 72 6.55 17.90 4.93
C HIS A 72 5.50 17.10 5.72
N VAL A 73 5.62 15.77 5.79
CA VAL A 73 4.67 14.92 6.54
C VAL A 73 4.71 15.24 8.03
N LYS A 74 5.89 15.40 8.63
CA LYS A 74 6.01 15.78 10.05
C LYS A 74 5.38 17.15 10.34
N ARG A 75 5.46 18.10 9.40
CA ARG A 75 4.75 19.39 9.51
C ARG A 75 3.24 19.16 9.52
N LEU A 76 2.70 18.43 8.54
CA LEU A 76 1.27 18.13 8.48
C LEU A 76 0.76 17.43 9.75
N ILE A 77 1.50 16.46 10.28
CA ILE A 77 1.16 15.80 11.54
C ILE A 77 1.01 16.82 12.68
N ARG A 78 1.98 17.74 12.84
CA ARG A 78 1.90 18.78 13.88
C ARG A 78 0.75 19.77 13.66
N THR A 79 0.45 20.10 12.41
CA THR A 79 -0.60 21.07 12.09
C THR A 79 -2.00 20.48 12.24
N LEU A 80 -2.18 19.21 11.86
CA LEU A 80 -3.51 18.57 11.77
C LEU A 80 -3.88 17.76 13.02
N ARG A 81 -2.93 17.51 13.94
CA ARG A 81 -3.15 16.68 15.13
C ARG A 81 -2.90 17.51 16.39
N PRO A 82 -3.65 17.26 17.48
CA PRO A 82 -3.35 17.88 18.76
C PRO A 82 -2.00 17.39 19.31
N ASP A 83 -1.36 18.21 20.12
CA ASP A 83 -0.14 17.84 20.83
C ASP A 83 -0.45 16.79 21.90
N CYS A 84 -0.06 15.55 21.64
CA CYS A 84 -0.23 14.42 22.55
C CYS A 84 0.84 13.35 22.32
N GLU A 85 0.89 12.34 23.20
CA GLU A 85 1.85 11.23 23.11
C GLU A 85 1.81 10.53 21.73
N LEU A 86 0.60 10.29 21.20
CA LEU A 86 0.43 9.67 19.89
C LEU A 86 1.03 10.53 18.76
N THR A 87 0.92 11.86 18.84
CA THR A 87 1.54 12.76 17.86
C THR A 87 3.06 12.66 17.92
N ASN A 88 3.65 12.59 19.12
CA ASN A 88 5.10 12.39 19.28
C ASN A 88 5.55 11.04 18.73
N LEU A 89 4.82 9.96 19.02
CA LEU A 89 5.12 8.63 18.50
C LEU A 89 5.09 8.59 16.97
N LEU A 90 4.11 9.25 16.33
CA LEU A 90 4.08 9.33 14.87
C LEU A 90 5.27 10.11 14.31
N LEU A 91 5.68 11.21 14.95
CA LEU A 91 6.85 11.98 14.53
C LEU A 91 8.15 11.17 14.66
N GLU A 92 8.29 10.40 15.73
CA GLU A 92 9.41 9.48 15.94
C GLU A 92 9.42 8.34 14.91
N LEU A 93 8.26 7.78 14.59
CA LEU A 93 8.11 6.74 13.57
C LEU A 93 8.61 7.23 12.20
N TRP A 94 8.32 8.48 11.83
CA TRP A 94 8.82 9.11 10.60
C TRP A 94 10.33 9.39 10.63
N ASP A 95 10.95 9.54 11.80
CA ASP A 95 12.42 9.69 11.91
C ASP A 95 13.18 8.39 11.66
N LEU A 96 12.51 7.23 11.76
CA LEU A 96 13.11 5.92 11.45
C LEU A 96 13.33 5.70 9.95
N ALA A 97 12.63 6.45 9.10
CA ALA A 97 12.69 6.23 7.68
C ALA A 97 14.00 6.80 7.07
N PRO A 98 14.65 6.07 6.14
CA PRO A 98 15.85 6.56 5.46
C PRO A 98 15.63 7.92 4.79
N LYS A 99 16.48 8.88 5.13
CA LYS A 99 16.48 10.24 4.55
C LYS A 99 17.25 10.30 3.23
N THR A 100 18.04 9.27 2.94
CA THR A 100 18.78 9.08 1.69
C THR A 100 18.40 7.73 1.09
N ILE A 101 18.59 7.58 -0.22
CA ILE A 101 18.31 6.33 -0.93
C ILE A 101 19.45 5.34 -0.65
N PRO A 102 19.25 4.30 0.19
CA PRO A 102 20.30 3.34 0.50
C PRO A 102 20.34 2.28 -0.61
N ASN A 103 21.52 2.02 -1.18
CA ASN A 103 21.69 1.02 -2.24
C ASN A 103 22.29 -0.32 -1.74
N ASP A 104 22.75 -0.35 -0.50
CA ASP A 104 23.39 -1.54 0.09
C ASP A 104 22.36 -2.49 0.72
N PRO A 105 22.59 -3.81 0.72
CA PRO A 105 21.77 -4.76 1.48
C PRO A 105 21.64 -4.33 2.96
N PRO A 106 20.45 -4.45 3.59
CA PRO A 106 19.23 -5.09 3.09
C PRO A 106 18.32 -4.19 2.23
N PHE A 107 18.73 -2.96 1.91
CA PHE A 107 17.88 -1.93 1.29
C PHE A 107 17.82 -1.97 -0.23
N LYS A 108 18.35 -3.01 -0.88
CA LYS A 108 18.33 -3.14 -2.35
C LYS A 108 16.92 -3.06 -2.96
N THR A 109 15.89 -3.45 -2.20
CA THR A 109 14.47 -3.38 -2.60
C THR A 109 13.71 -2.28 -1.86
N TYR A 110 14.40 -1.38 -1.17
CA TYR A 110 13.77 -0.26 -0.47
C TYR A 110 13.23 0.73 -1.49
N ASN A 111 11.92 0.96 -1.43
CA ASN A 111 11.30 2.05 -2.18
C ASN A 111 11.47 3.33 -1.38
N SER A 112 12.13 4.33 -1.98
CA SER A 112 12.32 5.63 -1.35
C SER A 112 10.98 6.31 -1.07
N ILE A 113 10.92 7.02 0.06
CA ILE A 113 9.74 7.82 0.41
C ILE A 113 9.53 8.88 -0.66
N GLN A 114 8.28 8.96 -1.12
CA GLN A 114 7.82 9.90 -2.12
C GLN A 114 6.33 10.13 -1.90
N ARG A 115 5.83 11.32 -2.25
CA ARG A 115 4.39 11.53 -2.29
C ARG A 115 3.85 11.00 -3.61
N ARG A 116 2.66 10.41 -3.55
CA ARG A 116 1.94 9.94 -4.73
C ARG A 116 0.55 10.56 -4.69
N MET A 117 0.15 11.21 -5.77
CA MET A 117 -1.23 11.67 -5.92
C MET A 117 -2.13 10.44 -6.00
N MET A 118 -2.95 10.24 -4.98
CA MET A 118 -4.01 9.23 -5.02
C MET A 118 -5.25 9.85 -5.64
N ARG A 119 -5.79 9.20 -6.67
CA ARG A 119 -7.07 9.56 -7.26
C ARG A 119 -8.03 8.41 -7.01
N ASN A 120 -9.14 8.72 -6.36
CA ASN A 120 -10.26 7.79 -6.30
C ASN A 120 -11.08 7.99 -7.56
N ILE A 121 -11.19 6.96 -8.40
CA ILE A 121 -12.02 6.99 -9.60
C ILE A 121 -13.35 6.38 -9.20
N ASP A 122 -14.43 7.14 -9.35
CA ASP A 122 -15.78 6.63 -9.19
C ASP A 122 -16.01 5.51 -10.23
N PRO A 123 -16.18 4.24 -9.83
CA PRO A 123 -16.41 3.14 -10.76
C PRO A 123 -17.69 3.35 -11.58
N MET A 124 -18.66 4.07 -11.03
CA MET A 124 -19.92 4.38 -11.72
C MET A 124 -19.75 5.44 -12.80
N SER A 125 -18.67 6.24 -12.76
CA SER A 125 -18.33 7.22 -13.80
C SER A 125 -17.84 6.58 -15.11
N ILE A 126 -17.44 5.31 -15.08
CA ILE A 126 -17.00 4.56 -16.26
C ILE A 126 -18.24 3.96 -16.94
N LYS A 127 -18.35 4.08 -18.28
CA LYS A 127 -19.43 3.43 -19.06
C LYS A 127 -19.40 1.91 -18.86
N SER A 128 -20.56 1.26 -19.02
CA SER A 128 -20.62 -0.20 -19.03
C SER A 128 -19.69 -0.79 -20.09
N TRP A 129 -19.23 -2.01 -19.86
CA TRP A 129 -18.33 -2.70 -20.79
C TRP A 129 -19.04 -2.89 -22.13
N SER A 130 -18.40 -2.47 -23.22
CA SER A 130 -19.05 -2.37 -24.53
C SER A 130 -19.15 -3.71 -25.28
N SER A 131 -18.69 -4.82 -24.70
CA SER A 131 -18.60 -6.11 -25.35
C SER A 131 -18.90 -7.26 -24.41
N ASN A 132 -19.74 -8.21 -24.87
CA ASN A 132 -20.08 -9.42 -24.13
C ASN A 132 -18.97 -10.48 -24.18
N ARG A 133 -17.88 -10.22 -24.92
CA ARG A 133 -16.73 -11.14 -25.09
C ARG A 133 -15.43 -10.60 -24.48
N VAL A 134 -15.46 -9.39 -23.91
CA VAL A 134 -14.30 -8.77 -23.25
C VAL A 134 -14.75 -8.27 -21.89
N VAL A 135 -14.12 -8.79 -20.83
CA VAL A 135 -14.46 -8.50 -19.44
C VAL A 135 -13.24 -7.94 -18.74
N LEU A 136 -13.45 -6.93 -17.88
CA LEU A 136 -12.41 -6.37 -17.03
C LEU A 136 -12.43 -7.05 -15.65
N LEU A 137 -11.27 -7.12 -15.00
CA LEU A 137 -11.07 -7.81 -13.71
C LEU A 137 -10.12 -7.00 -12.81
N GLY A 138 -10.37 -6.99 -11.50
CA GLY A 138 -9.50 -6.34 -10.51
C GLY A 138 -9.30 -4.86 -10.79
N ASP A 139 -8.07 -4.36 -10.67
CA ASP A 139 -7.74 -2.94 -10.86
C ASP A 139 -8.11 -2.41 -12.26
N ALA A 140 -8.24 -3.28 -13.26
CA ALA A 140 -8.72 -2.89 -14.59
C ALA A 140 -10.23 -2.64 -14.64
N ALA A 141 -11.01 -3.31 -13.79
CA ALA A 141 -12.45 -3.12 -13.68
C ALA A 141 -12.82 -1.96 -12.76
N TYR A 142 -12.07 -1.79 -11.67
CA TYR A 142 -12.27 -0.74 -10.68
C TYR A 142 -10.91 -0.44 -10.03
N ALA A 143 -10.41 0.78 -10.20
CA ALA A 143 -9.13 1.17 -9.59
C ALA A 143 -9.32 1.32 -8.08
N MET A 144 -9.01 0.28 -7.31
CA MET A 144 -9.19 0.32 -5.85
C MET A 144 -8.20 1.26 -5.19
N SER A 145 -8.68 1.96 -4.17
CA SER A 145 -7.81 2.69 -3.26
C SER A 145 -6.85 1.70 -2.57
N PRO A 146 -5.53 1.97 -2.58
CA PRO A 146 -4.54 1.07 -1.95
C PRO A 146 -4.62 1.07 -0.42
N ILE A 147 -5.43 1.95 0.18
CA ILE A 147 -5.44 2.26 1.63
C ILE A 147 -5.74 1.04 2.51
N LEU A 148 -6.44 0.02 2.01
CA LEU A 148 -6.75 -1.20 2.77
C LEU A 148 -6.01 -2.45 2.29
N GLY A 149 -5.20 -2.35 1.23
CA GLY A 149 -4.50 -3.51 0.66
C GLY A 149 -5.43 -4.62 0.13
N LEU A 150 -6.70 -4.30 -0.15
CA LEU A 150 -7.73 -5.29 -0.52
C LEU A 150 -7.73 -5.64 -2.01
N GLY A 151 -7.02 -4.89 -2.87
CA GLY A 151 -7.06 -5.08 -4.32
C GLY A 151 -6.75 -6.52 -4.75
N ALA A 152 -5.72 -7.14 -4.18
CA ALA A 152 -5.35 -8.52 -4.50
C ALA A 152 -6.43 -9.53 -4.05
N ASN A 153 -6.99 -9.36 -2.86
CA ASN A 153 -8.04 -10.23 -2.34
C ASN A 153 -9.31 -10.14 -3.20
N ASN A 154 -9.66 -8.93 -3.62
CA ASN A 154 -10.83 -8.68 -4.45
C ASN A 154 -10.62 -9.21 -5.88
N ALA A 155 -9.43 -9.03 -6.46
CA ALA A 155 -9.09 -9.62 -7.76
C ALA A 155 -9.17 -11.16 -7.77
N ILE A 156 -8.80 -11.83 -6.67
CA ILE A 156 -8.94 -13.29 -6.54
C ILE A 156 -10.42 -13.70 -6.49
N GLN A 157 -11.24 -13.00 -5.70
CA GLN A 157 -12.68 -13.26 -5.62
C GLN A 157 -13.39 -12.97 -6.95
N ASP A 158 -12.95 -11.95 -7.66
CA ASP A 158 -13.43 -11.63 -9.00
C ASP A 158 -13.15 -12.77 -9.97
N ALA A 159 -11.92 -13.33 -9.93
CA ALA A 159 -11.53 -14.41 -10.83
C ALA A 159 -12.40 -15.66 -10.63
N ASP A 160 -12.73 -15.98 -9.38
CA ASP A 160 -13.65 -17.09 -9.05
C ASP A 160 -15.06 -16.82 -9.59
N LYS A 161 -15.63 -15.64 -9.31
CA LYS A 161 -16.98 -15.27 -9.78
C LYS A 161 -17.07 -15.23 -11.31
N LEU A 162 -16.05 -14.67 -11.98
CA LEU A 162 -15.97 -14.64 -13.44
C LEU A 162 -15.87 -16.07 -14.01
N SER A 163 -15.06 -16.94 -13.40
CA SER A 163 -14.96 -18.35 -13.80
C SER A 163 -16.33 -19.05 -13.73
N GLN A 164 -17.08 -18.84 -12.65
CA GLN A 164 -18.43 -19.39 -12.50
C GLN A 164 -19.42 -18.84 -13.53
N ALA A 165 -19.34 -17.55 -13.88
CA ALA A 165 -20.15 -16.95 -14.93
C ALA A 165 -19.81 -17.54 -16.32
N LEU A 166 -18.52 -17.73 -16.61
CA LEU A 166 -18.04 -18.30 -17.87
C LEU A 166 -18.45 -19.77 -18.05
N LEU A 167 -18.52 -20.56 -16.98
CA LEU A 167 -19.03 -21.94 -17.05
C LEU A 167 -20.50 -22.03 -17.48
N ARG A 168 -21.27 -20.96 -17.29
CA ARG A 168 -22.69 -20.86 -17.65
C ARG A 168 -22.92 -20.12 -18.97
N TYR A 169 -21.85 -19.63 -19.60
CA TYR A 169 -21.92 -18.88 -20.84
C TYR A 169 -22.37 -19.77 -21.99
N THR A 170 -23.31 -19.26 -22.79
CA THR A 170 -23.63 -19.77 -24.13
C THR A 170 -23.70 -18.59 -25.09
N ASP A 171 -23.47 -18.83 -26.39
CA ASP A 171 -23.56 -17.75 -27.40
C ASP A 171 -24.95 -17.08 -27.42
N ASP A 172 -26.00 -17.79 -26.99
CA ASP A 172 -27.39 -17.30 -26.91
C ASP A 172 -27.75 -16.65 -25.55
N ASN A 173 -26.91 -16.78 -24.52
CA ASN A 173 -27.20 -16.23 -23.19
C ASN A 173 -25.95 -15.66 -22.50
N THR A 174 -25.81 -14.34 -22.57
CA THR A 174 -24.70 -13.59 -21.98
C THR A 174 -25.04 -12.93 -20.64
N SER A 175 -26.25 -13.16 -20.11
CA SER A 175 -26.76 -12.46 -18.92
C SER A 175 -25.90 -12.65 -17.67
N PHE A 176 -25.18 -13.77 -17.55
CA PHE A 176 -24.27 -14.03 -16.43
C PHE A 176 -23.04 -13.11 -16.42
N ILE A 177 -22.58 -12.65 -17.59
CA ILE A 177 -21.47 -11.69 -17.68
C ILE A 177 -21.95 -10.29 -17.28
N GLU A 178 -23.17 -9.92 -17.68
CA GLU A 178 -23.81 -8.65 -17.30
C GLU A 178 -24.11 -8.60 -15.80
N GLU A 179 -24.54 -9.72 -15.21
CA GLU A 179 -24.75 -9.85 -13.77
C GLU A 179 -23.44 -9.70 -12.99
N TYR A 180 -22.36 -10.34 -13.46
CA TYR A 180 -21.02 -10.15 -12.92
C TYR A 180 -20.59 -8.69 -12.98
N GLU A 181 -20.76 -8.01 -14.12
CA GLU A 181 -20.45 -6.58 -14.26
C GLU A 181 -21.23 -5.73 -13.25
N LYS A 182 -22.55 -5.96 -13.15
CA LYS A 182 -23.43 -5.21 -12.24
C LYS A 182 -23.04 -5.40 -10.79
N GLU A 183 -22.72 -6.63 -10.37
CA GLU A 183 -22.27 -6.92 -9.02
C GLU A 183 -20.97 -6.16 -8.68
N LYS A 184 -20.04 -6.09 -9.63
CA LYS A 184 -18.75 -5.40 -9.42
C LYS A 184 -18.88 -3.90 -9.35
N ARG A 185 -19.69 -3.30 -10.22
CA ARG A 185 -19.98 -1.86 -10.16
C ARG A 185 -20.61 -1.47 -8.83
N THR A 186 -21.54 -2.29 -8.32
CA THR A 186 -22.21 -2.02 -7.03
C THR A 186 -21.29 -2.25 -5.82
N SER A 187 -20.41 -3.25 -5.87
CA SER A 187 -19.49 -3.55 -4.76
C SER A 187 -18.42 -2.48 -4.59
N ALA A 188 -18.01 -1.85 -5.70
CA ALA A 188 -17.00 -0.80 -5.69
C ALA A 188 -17.52 0.53 -5.12
N ASP A 189 -18.84 0.75 -5.06
CA ASP A 189 -19.47 1.93 -4.42
C ASP A 189 -19.42 1.88 -2.88
N HIS A 190 -19.25 0.69 -2.30
CA HIS A 190 -19.27 0.46 -0.85
C HIS A 190 -17.87 0.25 -0.22
N SER A 191 -16.81 0.46 -1.00
CA SER A 191 -15.40 0.27 -0.61
C SER A 191 -14.71 1.59 -0.30
#